data_AF-A0A967SHF6-F1
#
_entry.id   AF-A0A967SHF6-F1
#
_cell.length_a   1.000
_cell.length_b   1.000
_cell.length_c   1.000
_cell.angle_alpha   90.00
_cell.angle_beta   90.00
_cell.angle_gamma   90.00
#
_symmetry.space_group_name_H-M   'P 1'
#
loop_
_entity.id
_entity.type
_entity.pdbx_description
1 polymer ?
#
loop_
_entity_poly.entity_id
_entity_poly.type
_entity_poly.pdbx_seq_one_letter_code
_entity_poly.pdbx_strand_id
1 'polypeptide(L)'
;MSLMAAWADALGLAEHDLTRWKAAAWLHDALRDAEPESLTGAAEYPPKVRHGPAAAVRLRGEGVEDEELLEAIAAHTLGRPGLGP
;
A
#
# COMPACT_ATOMS: atom_id res chain seq x y z
N MET A 1 -4.12 14.45 -7.63
CA MET A 1 -3.30 13.34 -8.18
C MET A 1 -2.45 13.73 -9.40
N SER A 2 -2.19 15.01 -9.68
CA SER A 2 -1.33 15.42 -10.81
C SER A 2 0.13 14.98 -10.66
N LEU A 3 0.63 14.88 -9.43
CA LEU A 3 2.01 14.49 -9.15
C LEU A 3 2.34 13.06 -9.61
N MET A 4 1.48 12.09 -9.30
CA MET A 4 1.69 10.68 -9.69
C MET A 4 1.65 10.51 -11.21
N ALA A 5 0.76 11.24 -11.89
CA ALA A 5 0.70 11.23 -13.34
C ALA A 5 1.97 11.83 -13.97
N ALA A 6 2.47 12.94 -13.42
CA ALA A 6 3.70 13.56 -13.90
C ALA A 6 4.93 12.66 -13.70
N TRP A 7 5.02 11.95 -12.56
CA TRP A 7 6.11 11.00 -12.32
C TRP A 7 6.02 9.76 -13.21
N ALA A 8 4.81 9.22 -13.41
CA ALA A 8 4.62 8.09 -14.32
C ALA A 8 5.01 8.44 -15.76
N ASP A 9 4.67 9.64 -16.23
CA ASP A 9 5.08 10.15 -17.54
C ASP A 9 6.62 10.28 -17.62
N ALA A 10 7.24 10.91 -16.62
CA ALA A 10 8.70 11.07 -16.56
C ALA A 10 9.46 9.74 -16.49
N LEU A 11 8.85 8.68 -15.93
CA LEU A 11 9.42 7.34 -15.82
C LEU A 11 9.02 6.41 -16.96
N GLY A 12 8.17 6.87 -17.90
CA GLY A 12 7.68 6.05 -19.02
C GLY A 12 6.86 4.84 -18.56
N LEU A 13 6.14 4.95 -17.45
CA LEU A 13 5.35 3.85 -16.89
C LEU A 13 4.10 3.57 -17.74
N ALA A 14 3.70 2.30 -17.74
CA ALA A 14 2.45 1.92 -18.38
C ALA A 14 1.23 2.44 -17.58
N GLU A 15 0.08 2.57 -18.24
CA GLU A 15 -1.15 3.07 -17.61
C GLU A 15 -1.61 2.21 -16.42
N HIS A 16 -1.36 0.90 -16.47
CA HIS A 16 -1.66 -0.01 -15.37
C HIS A 16 -0.82 0.30 -14.13
N ASP A 17 0.47 0.65 -14.30
CA ASP A 17 1.35 1.03 -13.19
C ASP A 17 0.96 2.39 -12.61
N LEU A 18 0.56 3.35 -13.44
CA LEU A 18 0.02 4.62 -12.96
C LEU A 18 -1.26 4.40 -12.13
N THR A 19 -2.12 3.46 -12.55
CA THR A 19 -3.32 3.10 -11.80
C THR A 19 -2.95 2.48 -10.45
N ARG A 20 -1.99 1.56 -10.43
CA ARG A 20 -1.46 0.96 -9.19
C ARG A 20 -0.87 2.01 -8.27
N TRP A 21 -0.08 2.94 -8.79
CA TRP A 21 0.53 4.03 -8.03
C TRP A 21 -0.50 4.94 -7.39
N LYS A 22 -1.55 5.30 -8.14
CA LYS A 22 -2.67 6.09 -7.60
C LYS A 22 -3.39 5.34 -6.48
N ALA A 23 -3.66 4.06 -6.67
CA ALA A 23 -4.31 3.22 -5.66
C ALA A 23 -3.47 3.13 -4.38
N ALA A 24 -2.16 2.83 -4.51
CA ALA A 24 -1.24 2.78 -3.38
C ALA A 24 -1.17 4.13 -2.64
N ALA A 25 -1.02 5.24 -3.37
CA ALA A 25 -0.97 6.58 -2.79
C ALA A 25 -2.25 6.92 -2.01
N TRP A 26 -3.41 6.46 -2.48
CA TRP A 26 -4.69 6.69 -1.80
C TRP A 26 -4.92 5.78 -0.60
N LEU A 27 -4.49 4.52 -0.67
CA LEU A 27 -4.90 3.47 0.27
C LEU A 27 -3.84 3.12 1.33
N HIS A 28 -2.57 3.49 1.15
CA HIS A 28 -1.48 3.06 2.05
C HIS A 28 -1.71 3.43 3.52
N ASP A 29 -2.43 4.53 3.76
CA ASP A 29 -2.74 5.06 5.09
C ASP A 29 -4.21 4.90 5.50
N ALA A 30 -4.99 4.09 4.78
CA ALA A 30 -6.44 3.98 5.01
C ALA A 30 -6.82 3.56 6.45
N LEU A 31 -5.91 2.90 7.17
CA LEU A 31 -6.09 2.48 8.57
C LEU A 31 -5.15 3.21 9.56
N ARG A 32 -4.50 4.31 9.15
CA ARG A 32 -3.51 5.05 9.98
C ARG A 32 -4.09 5.49 11.33
N ASP A 33 -5.33 5.96 11.33
CA ASP A 33 -5.99 6.54 12.51
C ASP A 33 -6.88 5.53 13.26
N ALA A 34 -6.86 4.26 12.87
CA ALA A 34 -7.60 3.21 13.56
C ALA A 34 -6.89 2.77 14.85
N GLU A 35 -7.65 2.29 15.83
CA GLU A 35 -7.09 1.76 17.07
C GLU A 35 -6.20 0.55 16.78
N PRO A 36 -4.91 0.53 17.21
CA PRO A 36 -3.96 -0.52 16.84
C PRO A 36 -4.38 -1.95 17.22
N GLU A 37 -5.22 -2.09 18.25
CA GLU A 37 -5.75 -3.37 18.73
C GLU A 37 -6.88 -3.90 17.84
N SER A 38 -7.50 -3.04 17.02
CA SER A 38 -8.54 -3.42 16.05
C SER A 38 -7.97 -3.91 14.71
N LEU A 39 -6.67 -3.69 14.47
CA LEU A 39 -5.99 -4.01 13.21
C LEU A 39 -5.67 -5.49 13.12
N THR A 40 -6.46 -6.22 12.32
CA THR A 40 -6.28 -7.66 12.08
C THR A 40 -5.07 -7.95 11.18
N GLY A 41 -4.41 -9.08 11.42
CA GLY A 41 -3.32 -9.55 10.57
C GLY A 41 -2.02 -8.74 10.63
N ALA A 42 -1.81 -7.95 11.70
CA ALA A 42 -0.61 -7.13 11.89
C ALA A 42 -0.06 -7.16 13.33
N ALA A 43 -0.47 -8.14 14.14
CA ALA A 43 -0.15 -8.17 15.58
C ALA A 43 1.36 -8.32 15.85
N GLU A 44 2.08 -8.97 14.93
CA GLU A 44 3.53 -9.16 14.97
C GLU A 44 4.34 -7.88 14.75
N TYR A 45 3.70 -6.80 14.25
CA TYR A 45 4.36 -5.53 14.01
C TYR A 45 4.19 -4.56 15.19
N PRO A 46 5.15 -3.62 15.40
CA PRO A 46 4.98 -2.51 16.34
C PRO A 46 3.71 -1.70 16.02
N PRO A 47 2.95 -1.21 17.02
CA PRO A 47 1.67 -0.52 16.81
C PRO A 47 1.68 0.56 15.72
N LYS A 48 2.74 1.38 15.68
CA LYS A 48 2.87 2.51 14.74
C LYS A 48 3.00 2.11 13.26
N VAL A 49 3.24 0.84 12.95
CA VAL A 49 3.44 0.36 11.57
C VAL A 49 2.41 -0.70 11.17
N ARG A 50 1.45 -1.02 12.06
CA ARG A 50 0.43 -2.04 11.81
C ARG A 50 -0.54 -1.66 10.70
N HIS A 51 -0.74 -0.37 10.47
CA HIS A 51 -1.74 0.12 9.52
C HIS A 51 -1.46 -0.32 8.08
N GLY A 52 -0.18 -0.41 7.67
CA GLY A 52 0.20 -0.91 6.35
C GLY A 52 -0.23 -2.36 6.13
N PRO A 53 0.32 -3.34 6.89
CA PRO A 53 -0.05 -4.75 6.76
C PRO A 53 -1.56 -5.00 6.96
N ALA A 54 -2.19 -4.33 7.93
CA ALA A 54 -3.63 -4.47 8.16
C ALA A 54 -4.46 -3.93 6.98
N ALA A 55 -4.05 -2.84 6.34
CA ALA A 55 -4.72 -2.32 5.15
C ALA A 55 -4.64 -3.33 3.98
N ALA A 56 -3.48 -3.95 3.77
CA ALA A 56 -3.32 -4.99 2.76
C ALA A 56 -4.22 -6.23 3.04
N VAL A 57 -4.29 -6.68 4.30
CA VAL A 57 -5.18 -7.79 4.71
C VAL A 57 -6.65 -7.43 4.45
N ARG A 58 -7.06 -6.22 4.82
CA ARG A 58 -8.44 -5.74 4.58
C ARG A 58 -8.76 -5.68 3.09
N LEU A 59 -7.91 -5.08 2.28
CA LEU A 59 -8.10 -4.96 0.82
C LEU A 59 -8.21 -6.33 0.16
N ARG A 60 -7.37 -7.30 0.57
CA ARG A 60 -7.49 -8.68 0.12
C ARG A 60 -8.85 -9.29 0.49
N GLY A 61 -9.31 -9.07 1.72
CA GLY A 61 -10.64 -9.50 2.17
C GLY A 61 -11.79 -8.85 1.40
N GLU A 62 -11.58 -7.64 0.86
CA GLU A 62 -12.52 -6.91 0.01
C GLU A 62 -12.41 -7.29 -1.49
N GLY A 63 -11.51 -8.21 -1.85
CA GLY A 63 -11.40 -8.78 -3.20
C GLY A 63 -10.31 -8.17 -4.09
N VAL A 64 -9.37 -7.39 -3.53
CA VAL A 64 -8.19 -6.92 -4.28
C VAL A 64 -7.21 -8.08 -4.46
N GLU A 65 -6.85 -8.37 -5.71
CA GLU A 65 -5.95 -9.48 -6.08
C GLU A 65 -4.58 -9.02 -6.63
N ASP A 66 -4.37 -7.71 -6.82
CA ASP A 66 -3.07 -7.17 -7.29
C ASP A 66 -2.02 -7.30 -6.18
N GLU A 67 -1.20 -8.35 -6.25
CA GLU A 67 -0.22 -8.66 -5.20
C GLU A 67 0.85 -7.57 -5.06
N GLU A 68 1.30 -6.96 -6.16
CA GLU A 68 2.27 -5.86 -6.11
C GLU A 68 1.71 -4.66 -5.35
N LEU A 69 0.43 -4.33 -5.55
CA LEU A 69 -0.25 -3.28 -4.79
C LEU A 69 -0.33 -3.63 -3.30
N LEU A 70 -0.75 -4.85 -2.98
CA LEU A 70 -0.90 -5.30 -1.59
C LEU A 70 0.45 -5.31 -0.86
N GLU A 71 1.51 -5.77 -1.50
CA GLU A 71 2.87 -5.76 -0.96
C GLU A 71 3.39 -4.32 -0.78
N ALA A 72 3.15 -3.43 -1.74
CA ALA A 72 3.53 -2.02 -1.63
C ALA A 72 2.83 -1.35 -0.44
N ILE A 73 1.54 -1.61 -0.22
CA ILE A 73 0.78 -1.10 0.92
C ILE A 73 1.29 -1.69 2.24
N ALA A 74 1.50 -3.01 2.29
CA ALA A 74 1.97 -3.69 3.50
C ALA A 74 3.34 -3.18 3.96
N ALA A 75 4.25 -2.93 3.01
CA ALA A 75 5.63 -2.56 3.29
C ALA A 75 5.87 -1.04 3.31
N HIS A 76 4.89 -0.16 3.09
CA HIS A 76 5.15 1.25 2.82
C HIS A 76 5.88 2.01 3.94
N THR A 77 5.77 1.57 5.20
CA THR A 77 6.45 2.22 6.34
C THR A 77 7.87 1.69 6.56
N LEU A 78 8.08 0.38 6.41
CA LEU A 78 9.36 -0.27 6.73
C LEU A 78 10.23 -0.56 5.51
N GLY A 79 9.65 -0.56 4.32
CA GLY A 79 10.22 -1.16 3.13
C GLY A 79 10.34 -2.69 3.24
N ARG A 80 10.86 -3.31 2.18
CA ARG A 80 11.33 -4.70 2.19
C ARG A 80 12.45 -4.87 1.15
N PRO A 81 13.34 -5.87 1.30
CA PRO A 81 14.25 -6.25 0.23
C PRO A 81 13.47 -6.58 -1.06
N GLY A 82 13.94 -6.07 -2.20
CA GLY A 82 13.29 -6.31 -3.51
C GLY A 82 11.99 -5.53 -3.72
N LEU A 83 11.75 -4.45 -2.99
CA LEU A 83 10.66 -3.51 -3.28
C LEU A 83 11.08 -2.52 -4.37
N GLY A 84 10.33 -2.46 -5.48
CA GLY A 84 10.68 -1.67 -6.66
C GLY A 84 11.67 -2.39 -7.59
N PRO A 85 11.99 -1.81 -8.76
CA PRO A 85 13.05 -2.33 -9.64
C PRO A 85 14.45 -2.20 -9.03
#